data_AF-A0A0B8Q3S6-F1
#
_entry.id   AF-A0A0B8Q3S6-F1
#
_cell.length_a   1.000
_cell.length_b   1.000
_cell.length_c   1.000
_cell.angle_alpha   90.00
_cell.angle_beta   90.00
_cell.angle_gamma   90.00
#
_symmetry.space_group_name_H-M   'P 1'
#
loop_
_entity.id
_entity.type
_entity.pdbx_description
1 polymer ?
#
loop_
_entity_poly.entity_id
_entity_poly.type
_entity_poly.pdbx_seq_one_letter_code
_entity_poly.pdbx_strand_id
1 'polypeptide(L)' 'MALVAVVEDEIIGVSRIISDIRTNTAEFAVLIRSDKKGIGLGKILMQAAITHSKNKGLKRLEALPCRPTAA' A
#
# COMPACT_ATOMS: atom_id res chain seq x y z
N MET A 1 -10.31 -1.00 -0.85
CA MET A 1 -9.81 -0.15 -1.95
C MET A 1 -8.37 -0.55 -2.26
N ALA A 2 -7.89 -0.30 -3.49
CA ALA A 2 -6.51 -0.58 -3.88
C ALA A 2 -5.88 0.59 -4.64
N LEU A 3 -4.58 0.78 -4.46
CA LEU A 3 -3.70 1.64 -5.26
C LEU A 3 -2.79 0.72 -6.07
N VAL A 4 -2.64 0.99 -7.37
CA VAL A 4 -1.93 0.12 -8.30
C VAL A 4 -0.82 0.92 -8.98
N ALA A 5 0.40 0.40 -8.96
CA ALA A 5 1.50 0.89 -9.76
C ALA A 5 1.56 0.10 -11.07
N VAL A 6 1.46 0.81 -12.19
CA VAL A 6 1.45 0.25 -13.54
C VAL A 6 2.59 0.85 -14.34
N VAL A 7 3.32 0.00 -15.07
CA VAL A 7 4.36 0.39 -16.04
C VAL A 7 4.14 -0.45 -17.28
N GLU A 8 4.03 0.18 -18.46
CA GLU A 8 3.80 -0.52 -19.74
C GLU A 8 2.60 -1.50 -19.66
N ASP A 9 1.50 -1.05 -19.08
CA ASP A 9 0.28 -1.85 -18.81
C ASP A 9 0.46 -3.07 -17.88
N GLU A 10 1.65 -3.27 -17.31
CA GLU A 10 1.91 -4.30 -16.31
C GLU A 10 1.76 -3.78 -14.88
N ILE A 11 1.07 -4.55 -14.04
CA ILE A 11 1.00 -4.28 -12.60
C ILE A 11 2.33 -4.68 -11.94
N ILE A 12 3.04 -3.68 -11.41
CA ILE A 12 4.33 -3.88 -10.73
C ILE A 12 4.26 -3.80 -9.21
N GLY A 13 3.16 -3.26 -8.68
CA GLY A 13 2.90 -3.25 -7.25
C GLY A 13 1.47 -2.82 -6.92
N VAL A 14 1.00 -3.24 -5.75
CA VAL A 14 -0.35 -2.98 -5.26
C VAL A 14 -0.28 -2.62 -3.78
N SER A 15 -1.00 -1.58 -3.37
CA SER A 15 -1.34 -1.34 -1.97
C SER A 15 -2.84 -1.55 -1.76
N ARG A 16 -3.21 -2.46 -0.86
CA ARG A 16 -4.61 -2.69 -0.49
C ARG A 16 -4.89 -1.98 0.83
N ILE A 17 -6.01 -1.26 0.91
CA ILE A 17 -6.48 -0.55 2.11
C ILE A 17 -7.87 -1.06 2.49
N ILE A 18 -8.03 -1.44 3.75
CA ILE A 18 -9.26 -1.94 4.36
C ILE A 18 -9.59 -1.03 5.55
N SER A 19 -10.69 -0.28 5.46
CA SER A 19 -11.09 0.69 6.49
C SER A 19 -12.25 0.17 7.34
N ASP A 20 -12.18 0.38 8.65
CA ASP A 20 -13.27 0.17 9.60
C ASP A 20 -13.93 1.52 9.95
N ILE A 21 -15.22 1.63 9.65
CA ILE A 21 -16.02 2.85 9.87
C ILE A 21 -16.32 3.12 11.35
N ARG A 22 -16.31 2.09 12.20
CA ARG A 22 -16.64 2.20 13.63
C ARG A 22 -15.48 2.81 14.41
N THR A 23 -14.26 2.41 14.09
CA THR A 23 -13.02 2.89 14.73
C THR A 23 -12.39 4.05 13.98
N ASN A 24 -12.83 4.31 12.75
CA ASN A 24 -12.24 5.27 11.83
C ASN A 24 -10.73 5.00 11.61
N THR A 25 -10.38 3.71 11.51
CA THR A 25 -9.02 3.22 11.25
C THR A 25 -8.99 2.44 9.94
N ALA A 26 -7.79 2.20 9.42
CA ALA A 26 -7.62 1.28 8.31
C ALA A 26 -6.35 0.46 8.45
N GLU A 27 -6.35 -0.69 7.80
CA GLU A 27 -5.21 -1.55 7.60
C GLU A 27 -4.75 -1.49 6.15
N PHE A 28 -3.46 -1.61 5.92
CA PHE A 28 -2.92 -1.74 4.57
C PHE A 28 -1.80 -2.76 4.42
N ALA A 29 -1.67 -3.31 3.23
CA ALA A 29 -0.54 -4.13 2.83
C ALA A 29 0.01 -3.62 1.49
N VAL A 30 1.32 -3.76 1.28
CA VAL A 30 1.99 -3.43 0.02
C VAL A 30 2.64 -4.70 -0.52
N LEU A 31 2.34 -5.00 -1.78
CA LEU A 31 2.92 -6.09 -2.55
C LEU A 31 3.63 -5.51 -3.76
N ILE A 32 4.83 -6.00 -4.04
CA ILE A 32 5.66 -5.56 -5.17
C ILE A 32 6.20 -6.80 -5.85
N ARG A 33 6.20 -6.81 -7.19
CA ARG A 33 6.84 -7.90 -7.93
C ARG A 33 8.33 -7.96 -7.58
N SER A 34 8.84 -9.18 -7.42
CA SER A 34 10.21 -9.41 -6.95
C SER A 34 11.29 -8.85 -7.89
N ASP A 35 11.02 -8.82 -9.20
CA ASP A 35 11.88 -8.25 -10.24
C ASP A 35 11.92 -6.71 -10.25
N LYS A 36 10.99 -6.04 -9.54
CA LYS A 36 10.91 -4.57 -9.43
C LYS A 36 11.23 -4.06 -8.02
N LYS A 37 11.92 -4.85 -7.21
CA LYS A 37 12.45 -4.43 -5.91
C LYS A 37 13.64 -3.48 -6.06
N GLY A 38 14.00 -2.77 -4.99
CA GLY A 38 15.19 -1.91 -4.93
C GLY A 38 15.03 -0.48 -5.48
N ILE A 39 13.93 -0.17 -6.17
CA ILE A 39 13.67 1.17 -6.75
C ILE A 39 12.85 2.11 -5.84
N GLY A 40 12.56 1.70 -4.60
CA GLY A 40 11.76 2.50 -3.66
C GLY A 40 10.24 2.45 -3.89
N LEU A 41 9.75 1.59 -4.78
CA LEU A 41 8.31 1.47 -5.11
C LEU A 41 7.42 1.24 -3.88
N GLY A 42 7.91 0.49 -2.89
CA GLY A 42 7.16 0.24 -1.65
C GLY A 42 6.94 1.49 -0.83
N LYS A 43 7.94 2.37 -0.77
CA LYS A 43 7.83 3.68 -0.11
C LYS A 43 6.82 4.57 -0.83
N ILE A 44 6.81 4.55 -2.17
CA ILE A 44 5.86 5.32 -2.98
C ILE A 44 4.43 4.84 -2.73
N LEU A 45 4.17 3.53 -2.81
CA LEU A 45 2.85 2.94 -2.57
C LEU A 45 2.37 3.17 -1.13
N MET A 46 3.26 3.03 -0.14
CA MET A 46 2.95 3.33 1.25
C MET A 46 2.59 4.81 1.44
N GLN A 47 3.36 5.72 0.86
CA GLN A 47 3.09 7.16 0.97
C GLN A 47 1.76 7.53 0.32
N ALA A 48 1.44 6.93 -0.83
CA ALA A 48 0.15 7.10 -1.49
C ALA A 48 -1.01 6.58 -0.62
N ALA A 49 -0.83 5.44 0.07
CA ALA A 49 -1.82 4.91 1.01
C ALA A 49 -2.04 5.83 2.22
N ILE A 50 -0.96 6.39 2.78
CA ILE A 50 -1.02 7.38 3.87
C ILE A 50 -1.77 8.63 3.41
N THR A 51 -1.40 9.20 2.27
CA THR A 51 -2.03 10.41 1.72
C THR A 51 -3.51 10.19 1.46
N HIS A 52 -3.89 9.08 0.84
CA HIS A 52 -5.30 8.74 0.63
C HIS A 52 -6.04 8.64 1.96
N SER A 53 -5.46 7.94 2.94
CA SER A 53 -6.09 7.72 4.24
C SER A 53 -6.29 9.03 5.02
N LYS A 54 -5.34 9.96 4.93
CA LYS A 54 -5.45 11.32 5.48
C LYS A 54 -6.59 12.09 4.83
N ASN A 55 -6.70 12.07 3.50
CA ASN A 55 -7.77 12.76 2.78
C ASN A 55 -9.16 12.19 3.11
N LYS A 56 -9.23 10.91 3.47
CA LYS A 56 -10.45 10.25 3.94
C LYS A 56 -10.79 10.55 5.41
N GLY A 57 -9.92 11.26 6.14
CA GLY A 57 -10.13 11.60 7.55
C GLY A 57 -9.92 10.43 8.52
N LEU A 58 -9.18 9.39 8.12
CA LEU A 58 -8.87 8.26 8.99
C LEU A 58 -7.94 8.68 10.12
N LYS A 59 -8.24 8.24 11.36
CA LYS A 59 -7.43 8.55 12.55
C LYS A 59 -6.12 7.78 12.58
N ARG A 60 -6.10 6.57 12.01
CA ARG A 60 -4.96 5.67 12.03
C ARG A 60 -4.94 4.78 10.80
N LEU A 61 -3.74 4.54 10.29
CA LEU A 61 -3.46 3.57 9.24
C LEU A 61 -2.39 2.61 9.76
N GLU A 62 -2.70 1.32 9.81
CA GLU A 62 -1.83 0.27 10.35
C GLU A 62 -1.35 -0.66 9.22
N ALA A 63 -0.07 -0.99 9.22
CA ALA A 63 0.49 -1.90 8.24
C ALA A 63 0.24 -3.35 8.68
N LEU A 64 -0.29 -4.17 7.77
CA LEU A 64 -0.34 -5.60 7.95
C LEU A 64 1.08 -6.18 7.79
N PRO A 65 1.50 -7.08 8.69
CA PRO A 65 2.80 -7.70 8.61
C PRO A 65 2.89 -8.53 7.32
N CYS A 66 3.76 -8.12 6.41
CA CYS A 66 4.06 -8.86 5.19
C CYS A 66 5.50 -9.37 5.30
N ARG A 67 5.71 -10.67 5.04
CA ARG A 67 7.07 -11.21 5.02
C ARG A 67 7.80 -10.64 3.80
N PRO A 68 8.98 -10.02 3.97
CA PRO A 68 9.79 -9.66 2.83
C PRO A 68 10.21 -10.95 2.13
N THR A 69 9.97 -11.04 0.82
CA THR A 69 10.55 -12.09 0.01
C THR A 69 12.06 -11.87 -0.02
N ALA A 70 12.85 -12.90 0.32
CA ALA A 70 14.30 -12.87 0.19
C ALA A 70 14.68 -12.40 -1.22
N ALA A 71 15.69 -11.52 -1.29
CA ALA A 71 16.22 -11.00 -2.55
C ALA A 71 17.09 -12.07 -3.21
#